data_AF-Q01PG5-F1
#
_entry.id   AF-Q01PG5-F1
#
_cell.length_a   1.000
_cell.length_b   1.000
_cell.length_c   1.000
_cell.angle_alpha   90.00
_cell.angle_beta   90.00
_cell.angle_gamma   90.00
#
_symmetry.space_group_name_H-M   'P 1'
#
loop_
_entity.id
_entity.type
_entity.pdbx_description
1 polymer ?
#
loop_
_entity_poly.entity_id
_entity_poly.type
_entity_poly.pdbx_seq_one_letter_code
_entity_poly.pdbx_strand_id
1 'polypeptide(L)'
;MLRTLVVLFACGACLAQDRDPVRDAVEWTVALRGRMAQMANPVVRTFGTAALARVVCPIDQAAASSLYRDAIASLFNVSSSAFGERGTTVLPVASYSGLWKSVIPGALKCDPGLVAVAENQRARERIAAERAGANATLQRAYGLLSPNMPLDKQDMLDRAAQVGRGAVEAGDADTLDMDLLSMLHSALNPRAPDLADDLFTRSLEFVMSAPVPSPDGLQSLAKFLFTAPNLAGTPDEDQRNRNYTIAGANVENLMATRTSANPDNIEALIESTLKLLDIPNAVERNPVVAYALAYQLLPRARDLMPDRVPDLEKALAQLEAENASAAGQVQAKLGATENPDQDGGDPARRMTWLISQIRGALAGGQIERAYELLPGVTDLPVRSQLKNLIVFFEAVRAVEAHNDQAVSMANLARPGVKRSLLYIGLIANAPRLDLALQVLPLTAKDIAPLPAEQRVRLLSALATALLRTDVDSSLSVLSQVVTACNDVRVNPAAGSSIRPACGARPTPTTVCS
;
A
#
# COMPACT_ATOMS: atom_id res chain seq x y z
N MET A 1 -3.25 -44.31 59.57
CA MET A 1 -3.80 -45.42 58.75
C MET A 1 -4.02 -44.86 57.35
N LEU A 2 -3.05 -44.82 56.44
CA LEU A 2 -2.38 -45.92 55.73
C LEU A 2 -3.32 -46.65 54.73
N ARG A 3 -2.93 -46.58 53.43
CA ARG A 3 -3.16 -47.55 52.32
C ARG A 3 -4.44 -47.44 51.46
N THR A 4 -4.45 -47.55 50.12
CA THR A 4 -3.45 -47.65 49.03
C THR A 4 -4.15 -47.39 47.68
N LEU A 5 -3.37 -46.94 46.70
CA LEU A 5 -3.61 -46.75 45.27
C LEU A 5 -3.63 -48.09 44.47
N VAL A 6 -3.84 -48.00 43.13
CA VAL A 6 -3.54 -48.98 42.03
C VAL A 6 -4.76 -49.80 41.52
N VAL A 7 -5.15 -49.88 40.23
CA VAL A 7 -4.83 -49.20 38.94
C VAL A 7 -5.67 -49.85 37.80
N LEU A 8 -6.05 -49.05 36.78
CA LEU A 8 -6.37 -49.37 35.35
C LEU A 8 -7.48 -50.42 35.01
N PHE A 9 -8.29 -50.33 33.93
CA PHE A 9 -8.18 -49.69 32.61
C PHE A 9 -9.59 -49.52 31.98
N ALA A 10 -9.70 -48.54 31.07
CA ALA A 10 -10.63 -48.44 29.94
C ALA A 10 -12.09 -48.00 30.20
N CYS A 11 -12.31 -46.68 30.29
CA CYS A 11 -13.42 -46.02 29.58
C CYS A 11 -13.14 -44.53 29.42
N GLY A 12 -13.57 -43.99 28.28
CA GLY A 12 -13.19 -42.69 27.75
C GLY A 12 -13.50 -41.51 28.67
N ALA A 13 -12.44 -40.78 29.00
CA ALA A 13 -12.49 -39.41 29.49
C ALA A 13 -11.07 -38.81 29.41
N CYS A 14 -10.58 -38.53 28.20
CA CYS A 14 -9.71 -37.37 28.02
C CYS A 14 -10.62 -36.27 27.50
N LEU A 15 -11.19 -35.58 28.47
CA LEU A 15 -12.06 -34.43 28.36
C LEU A 15 -11.40 -33.36 27.49
N ALA A 16 -12.21 -32.85 26.56
CA ALA A 16 -12.17 -31.55 25.92
C ALA A 16 -11.03 -30.64 26.38
N GLN A 17 -10.02 -30.49 25.53
CA GLN A 17 -9.21 -29.27 25.51
C GLN A 17 -10.16 -28.10 25.29
N ASP A 18 -10.23 -27.18 26.26
CA ASP A 18 -10.70 -25.81 26.04
C ASP A 18 -9.90 -25.26 24.86
N ARG A 19 -10.50 -25.28 23.67
CA ARG A 19 -9.94 -24.68 22.47
C ARG A 19 -10.16 -23.20 22.58
N ASP A 20 -9.17 -22.49 23.11
CA ASP A 20 -9.08 -21.05 22.91
C ASP A 20 -8.60 -20.81 21.46
N PRO A 21 -9.48 -20.37 20.55
CA PRO A 21 -9.13 -20.22 19.14
C PRO A 21 -8.04 -19.17 18.91
N VAL A 22 -7.86 -18.22 19.84
CA VAL A 22 -6.79 -17.23 19.79
C VAL A 22 -5.45 -17.88 20.12
N ARG A 23 -5.43 -18.75 21.14
CA ARG A 23 -4.26 -19.55 21.49
C ARG A 23 -3.87 -20.50 20.35
N ASP A 24 -4.82 -21.22 19.77
CA ASP A 24 -4.57 -22.10 18.64
C ASP A 24 -3.99 -21.32 17.44
N ALA A 25 -4.53 -20.13 17.13
CA ALA A 25 -4.01 -19.28 16.05
C ALA A 25 -2.57 -18.78 16.33
N VAL A 26 -2.25 -18.43 17.57
CA VAL A 26 -0.88 -18.09 17.98
C VAL A 26 0.05 -19.29 17.82
N GLU A 27 -0.36 -20.48 18.30
CA GLU A 27 0.44 -21.70 18.20
C GLU A 27 0.70 -22.08 16.72
N TRP A 28 -0.31 -21.96 15.83
CA TRP A 28 -0.14 -22.16 14.39
C TRP A 28 0.80 -21.13 13.76
N THR A 29 0.68 -19.85 14.13
CA THR A 29 1.53 -18.77 13.61
C THR A 29 2.98 -18.95 14.06
N VAL A 30 3.21 -19.38 15.31
CA VAL A 30 4.53 -19.75 15.82
C VAL A 30 5.06 -21.00 15.11
N ALA A 31 4.21 -21.99 14.82
CA ALA A 31 4.61 -23.21 14.09
C ALA A 31 5.09 -22.91 12.65
N LEU A 32 4.59 -21.84 12.01
CA LEU A 32 5.08 -21.38 10.70
C LEU A 32 6.56 -20.96 10.73
N ARG A 33 7.14 -20.67 11.91
CA ARG A 33 8.59 -20.46 12.08
C ARG A 33 9.40 -21.62 11.48
N GLY A 34 8.97 -22.86 11.69
CA GLY A 34 9.67 -24.04 11.16
C GLY A 34 9.72 -24.04 9.63
N ARG A 35 8.68 -23.51 8.97
CA ARG A 35 8.65 -23.33 7.52
C ARG A 35 9.53 -22.16 7.08
N MET A 36 9.52 -21.04 7.81
CA MET A 36 10.40 -19.91 7.51
C MET A 36 11.88 -20.31 7.64
N ALA A 37 12.23 -21.16 8.61
CA ALA A 37 13.58 -21.65 8.80
C ALA A 37 14.11 -22.49 7.62
N GLN A 38 13.20 -23.13 6.87
CA GLN A 38 13.50 -23.95 5.69
C GLN A 38 13.72 -23.11 4.41
N MET A 39 13.45 -21.80 4.46
CA MET A 39 13.69 -20.92 3.31
C MET A 39 15.18 -20.84 2.98
N ALA A 40 15.51 -21.07 1.71
CA ALA A 40 16.90 -21.12 1.24
C ALA A 40 17.60 -19.76 1.37
N ASN A 41 16.90 -18.67 1.03
CA ASN A 41 17.47 -17.33 1.14
C ASN A 41 17.35 -16.80 2.59
N PRO A 42 18.47 -16.41 3.24
CA PRO A 42 18.48 -15.99 4.64
C PRO A 42 17.78 -14.64 4.88
N VAL A 43 17.64 -13.79 3.85
CA VAL A 43 16.88 -12.53 3.92
C VAL A 43 15.39 -12.84 4.07
N VAL A 44 14.85 -13.72 3.22
CA VAL A 44 13.44 -14.15 3.26
C VAL A 44 13.12 -14.81 4.59
N ARG A 45 13.99 -15.71 5.07
CA ARG A 45 13.85 -16.36 6.38
C ARG A 45 13.76 -15.34 7.52
N THR A 46 14.68 -14.38 7.55
CA THR A 46 14.77 -13.38 8.63
C THR A 46 13.56 -12.45 8.61
N PHE A 47 13.20 -11.93 7.43
CA PHE A 47 12.04 -11.07 7.26
C PHE A 47 10.74 -11.79 7.62
N GLY A 48 10.54 -13.01 7.12
CA GLY A 48 9.34 -13.81 7.40
C GLY A 48 9.17 -14.13 8.88
N THR A 49 10.27 -14.46 9.58
CA THR A 49 10.23 -14.72 11.03
C THR A 49 9.86 -13.46 11.82
N ALA A 50 10.42 -12.30 11.47
CA ALA A 50 10.06 -11.03 12.09
C ALA A 50 8.61 -10.59 11.78
N ALA A 51 8.10 -10.90 10.58
CA ALA A 51 6.72 -10.64 10.20
C ALA A 51 5.74 -11.49 11.03
N LEU A 52 6.03 -12.78 11.24
CA LEU A 52 5.25 -13.64 12.14
C LEU A 52 5.26 -13.08 13.57
N ALA A 53 6.43 -12.66 14.08
CA ALA A 53 6.55 -12.05 15.40
C ALA A 53 5.68 -10.80 15.55
N ARG A 54 5.62 -9.96 14.50
CA ARG A 54 4.79 -8.74 14.49
C ARG A 54 3.30 -9.05 14.60
N VAL A 55 2.84 -10.13 13.97
CA VAL A 55 1.44 -10.57 14.03
C VAL A 55 1.11 -11.15 15.40
N VAL A 56 2.02 -11.91 16.01
CA VAL A 56 1.81 -12.55 17.32
C VAL A 56 1.91 -11.56 18.48
N CYS A 57 2.75 -10.52 18.36
CA CYS A 57 3.09 -9.61 19.45
C CYS A 57 1.90 -8.98 20.20
N PRO A 58 0.83 -8.49 19.54
CA PRO A 58 -0.33 -7.92 20.24
C PRO A 58 -1.12 -8.93 21.07
N ILE A 59 -0.90 -10.24 20.85
CA ILE A 59 -1.69 -11.34 21.42
C ILE A 59 -0.87 -12.09 22.48
N ASP A 60 0.36 -12.48 22.13
CA ASP A 60 1.29 -13.17 23.03
C ASP A 60 2.69 -12.58 22.86
N GLN A 61 3.03 -11.66 23.76
CA GLN A 61 4.32 -10.99 23.76
C GLN A 61 5.48 -11.99 23.97
N ALA A 62 5.32 -13.01 24.82
CA ALA A 62 6.39 -13.94 25.13
C ALA A 62 6.74 -14.82 23.91
N ALA A 63 5.71 -15.32 23.22
CA ALA A 63 5.88 -16.07 21.98
C ALA A 63 6.51 -15.19 20.89
N ALA A 64 6.05 -13.95 20.72
CA ALA A 64 6.61 -13.00 19.77
C ALA A 64 8.07 -12.62 20.07
N SER A 65 8.43 -12.42 21.35
CA SER A 65 9.80 -12.15 21.77
C SER A 65 10.76 -13.27 21.37
N SER A 66 10.30 -14.53 21.45
CA SER A 66 11.12 -15.67 21.01
C SER A 66 11.41 -15.60 19.51
N LEU A 67 10.39 -15.35 18.68
CA LEU A 67 10.52 -15.18 17.24
C LEU A 67 11.41 -13.99 16.88
N TYR A 68 11.29 -12.87 17.61
CA TYR A 68 12.16 -11.72 17.41
C TYR A 68 13.61 -12.02 17.77
N ARG A 69 13.90 -12.76 18.85
CA ARG A 69 15.28 -13.19 19.18
C ARG A 69 15.89 -14.00 18.04
N ASP A 70 15.13 -14.92 17.45
CA ASP A 70 15.59 -15.71 16.31
C ASP A 70 15.83 -14.88 15.05
N ALA A 71 14.93 -13.92 14.77
CA ALA A 71 15.07 -13.01 13.65
C ALA A 71 16.31 -12.11 13.84
N ILE A 72 16.57 -11.61 15.05
CA ILE A 72 17.76 -10.79 15.37
C ILE A 72 19.04 -11.61 15.22
N ALA A 73 19.06 -12.83 15.76
CA ALA A 73 20.20 -13.73 15.61
C ALA A 73 20.46 -14.08 14.13
N SER A 74 19.40 -14.28 13.35
CA SER A 74 19.52 -14.54 11.91
C SER A 74 20.01 -13.30 11.15
N LEU A 75 19.48 -12.12 11.47
CA LEU A 75 19.87 -10.83 10.90
C LEU A 75 21.38 -10.62 10.97
N PHE A 76 22.00 -10.82 12.12
CA PHE A 76 23.45 -10.59 12.29
C PHE A 76 24.33 -11.56 11.50
N ASN A 77 23.77 -12.68 11.02
CA ASN A 77 24.48 -13.69 10.25
C ASN A 77 24.21 -13.62 8.73
N VAL A 78 23.35 -12.69 8.27
CA VAL A 78 23.07 -12.52 6.84
C VAL A 78 24.31 -11.96 6.13
N SER A 79 24.84 -12.64 5.13
CA SER A 79 25.97 -12.14 4.32
C SER A 79 25.52 -11.04 3.34
N SER A 80 26.45 -10.20 2.87
CA SER A 80 26.14 -9.22 1.81
C SER A 80 25.77 -9.89 0.48
N SER A 81 26.27 -11.09 0.22
CA SER A 81 25.92 -11.86 -0.99
C SER A 81 24.46 -12.31 -1.03
N ALA A 82 23.79 -12.43 0.13
CA ALA A 82 22.38 -12.86 0.20
C ALA A 82 21.41 -11.86 -0.43
N PHE A 83 21.80 -10.58 -0.51
CA PHE A 83 21.06 -9.52 -1.21
C PHE A 83 21.43 -9.43 -2.70
N GLY A 84 22.50 -10.11 -3.09
CA GLY A 84 23.09 -10.04 -4.42
C GLY A 84 22.83 -11.26 -5.30
N GLU A 85 22.13 -12.30 -4.81
CA GLU A 85 21.82 -13.52 -5.56
C GLU A 85 21.32 -13.18 -6.97
N ARG A 86 21.92 -13.81 -7.99
CA ARG A 86 21.67 -13.57 -9.42
C ARG A 86 20.43 -14.33 -9.90
N GLY A 87 19.32 -14.22 -9.17
CA GLY A 87 18.06 -14.89 -9.49
C GLY A 87 16.91 -13.90 -9.62
N THR A 88 15.91 -14.28 -10.40
CA THR A 88 14.64 -13.58 -10.65
C THR A 88 13.75 -13.41 -9.41
N THR A 89 14.21 -13.83 -8.22
CA THR A 89 13.43 -13.80 -6.99
C THR A 89 13.54 -12.43 -6.33
N VAL A 90 12.49 -11.61 -6.47
CA VAL A 90 12.36 -10.32 -5.77
C VAL A 90 12.42 -10.57 -4.26
N LEU A 91 13.41 -9.98 -3.59
CA LEU A 91 13.56 -10.09 -2.15
C LEU A 91 12.57 -9.17 -1.42
N PRO A 92 12.08 -9.55 -0.23
CA PRO A 92 11.18 -8.72 0.57
C PRO A 92 11.84 -7.43 1.07
N VAL A 93 13.18 -7.38 1.08
CA VAL A 93 14.04 -6.20 1.33
C VAL A 93 15.31 -6.35 0.50
N ALA A 94 15.86 -5.25 0.01
CA ALA A 94 16.98 -5.24 -0.95
C ALA A 94 18.33 -4.90 -0.30
N SER A 95 18.35 -4.51 0.97
CA SER A 95 19.57 -4.17 1.72
C SER A 95 19.56 -4.75 3.14
N TYR A 96 20.75 -4.83 3.76
CA TYR A 96 20.84 -5.19 5.18
C TYR A 96 20.15 -4.15 6.05
N SER A 97 20.32 -2.87 5.73
CA SER A 97 19.68 -1.75 6.41
C SER A 97 18.15 -1.82 6.35
N GLY A 98 17.58 -2.18 5.20
CA GLY A 98 16.15 -2.45 5.04
C GLY A 98 15.68 -3.63 5.90
N LEU A 99 16.44 -4.73 5.91
CA LEU A 99 16.15 -5.87 6.79
C LEU A 99 16.20 -5.46 8.27
N TRP A 100 17.22 -4.71 8.68
CA TRP A 100 17.35 -4.20 10.05
C TRP A 100 16.16 -3.32 10.45
N LYS A 101 15.74 -2.38 9.59
CA LYS A 101 14.57 -1.50 9.80
C LYS A 101 13.27 -2.30 9.94
N SER A 102 13.15 -3.45 9.27
CA SER A 102 11.97 -4.32 9.37
C SER A 102 11.91 -5.14 10.66
N VAL A 103 13.06 -5.47 11.26
CA VAL A 103 13.17 -6.36 12.42
C VAL A 103 13.28 -5.59 13.73
N ILE A 104 14.26 -4.69 13.85
CA ILE A 104 14.69 -4.16 15.16
C ILE A 104 13.67 -3.21 15.79
N PRO A 105 13.14 -2.17 15.12
CA PRO A 105 12.12 -1.30 15.71
C PRO A 105 10.88 -2.08 16.15
N GLY A 106 10.43 -3.06 15.35
CA GLY A 106 9.31 -3.93 15.69
C GLY A 106 9.58 -4.78 16.93
N ALA A 107 10.78 -5.36 17.02
CA ALA A 107 11.20 -6.14 18.19
C ALA A 107 11.23 -5.30 19.47
N LEU A 108 11.82 -4.11 19.42
CA LEU A 108 11.93 -3.22 20.58
C LEU A 108 10.58 -2.65 21.02
N LYS A 109 9.67 -2.41 20.07
CA LYS A 109 8.28 -2.03 20.37
C LYS A 109 7.51 -3.18 21.02
N CYS A 110 7.79 -4.42 20.63
CA CYS A 110 7.16 -5.60 21.19
C CYS A 110 7.67 -5.92 22.60
N ASP A 111 8.99 -5.92 22.78
CA ASP A 111 9.65 -6.26 24.04
C ASP A 111 10.91 -5.40 24.21
N PRO A 112 10.86 -4.34 25.04
CA PRO A 112 12.01 -3.50 25.35
C PRO A 112 13.18 -4.27 25.99
N GLY A 113 12.94 -5.46 26.55
CA GLY A 113 14.00 -6.34 27.06
C GLY A 113 14.93 -6.90 25.98
N LEU A 114 14.56 -6.75 24.69
CA LEU A 114 15.38 -7.16 23.56
C LEU A 114 16.49 -6.17 23.19
N VAL A 115 16.59 -4.99 23.84
CA VAL A 115 17.63 -3.99 23.55
C VAL A 115 19.03 -4.61 23.55
N ALA A 116 19.41 -5.34 24.60
CA ALA A 116 20.74 -5.96 24.68
C ALA A 116 21.01 -6.99 23.56
N VAL A 117 19.97 -7.61 23.02
CA VAL A 117 20.06 -8.56 21.89
C VAL A 117 20.12 -7.81 20.56
N ALA A 118 19.43 -6.67 20.44
CA ALA A 118 19.38 -5.84 19.25
C ALA A 118 20.63 -4.97 19.06
N GLU A 119 21.35 -4.67 20.15
CA GLU A 119 22.60 -3.91 20.10
C GLU A 119 23.75 -4.76 19.55
N ASN A 120 24.20 -4.41 18.35
CA ASN A 120 25.33 -5.07 17.71
C ASN A 120 26.20 -4.05 16.97
N GLN A 121 27.45 -3.91 17.40
CA GLN A 121 28.37 -2.93 16.84
C GLN A 121 28.69 -3.19 15.36
N ARG A 122 28.85 -4.45 14.96
CA ARG A 122 29.09 -4.81 13.54
C ARG A 122 27.87 -4.49 12.67
N ALA A 123 26.66 -4.67 13.20
CA ALA A 123 25.44 -4.29 12.50
C ALA A 123 25.38 -2.76 12.29
N ARG A 124 25.72 -1.97 13.33
CA ARG A 124 25.80 -0.50 13.23
C ARG A 124 26.83 -0.05 12.21
N GLU A 125 28.03 -0.63 12.23
CA GLU A 125 29.11 -0.35 11.26
C GLU A 125 28.67 -0.69 9.83
N ARG A 126 27.97 -1.82 9.65
CA ARG A 126 27.45 -2.22 8.34
C ARG A 126 26.37 -1.27 7.83
N ILE A 127 25.43 -0.87 8.67
CA ILE A 127 24.40 0.12 8.29
C ILE A 127 25.04 1.44 7.92
N ALA A 128 26.03 1.90 8.69
CA ALA A 128 26.79 3.11 8.38
C ALA A 128 27.53 2.99 7.03
N ALA A 129 28.14 1.84 6.74
CA ALA A 129 28.81 1.58 5.47
C ALA A 129 27.83 1.53 4.28
N GLU A 130 26.66 0.88 4.43
CA GLU A 130 25.62 0.87 3.40
C GLU A 130 25.04 2.27 3.16
N ARG A 131 24.84 3.06 4.21
CA ARG A 131 24.41 4.47 4.12
C ARG A 131 25.43 5.32 3.37
N ALA A 132 26.72 5.21 3.71
CA ALA A 132 27.78 5.93 3.00
C ALA A 132 27.90 5.51 1.53
N GLY A 133 27.59 4.25 1.21
CA GLY A 133 27.58 3.69 -0.15
C GLY A 133 26.26 3.82 -0.91
N ALA A 134 25.24 4.50 -0.36
CA ALA A 134 23.90 4.53 -0.95
C ALA A 134 23.88 5.23 -2.32
N ASN A 135 24.52 6.41 -2.45
CA ASN A 135 24.62 7.13 -3.73
C ASN A 135 25.38 6.34 -4.80
N ALA A 136 26.47 5.66 -4.44
CA ALA A 136 27.18 4.77 -5.35
C ALA A 136 26.31 3.56 -5.78
N THR A 137 25.45 3.07 -4.88
CA THR A 137 24.49 2.01 -5.18
C THR A 137 23.40 2.49 -6.13
N LEU A 138 22.90 3.70 -5.93
CA LEU A 138 21.93 4.33 -6.82
C LEU A 138 22.52 4.59 -8.22
N GLN A 139 23.75 5.08 -8.32
CA GLN A 139 24.47 5.22 -9.59
C GLN A 139 24.63 3.89 -10.33
N ARG A 140 24.92 2.81 -9.59
CA ARG A 140 24.96 1.45 -10.17
C ARG A 140 23.59 1.01 -10.68
N ALA A 141 22.51 1.27 -9.93
CA ALA A 141 21.14 0.96 -10.37
C ALA A 141 20.82 1.66 -11.71
N TYR A 142 21.12 2.96 -11.80
CA TYR A 142 20.92 3.72 -13.02
C TYR A 142 21.80 3.21 -14.18
N GLY A 143 23.07 2.89 -13.91
CA GLY A 143 23.98 2.33 -14.91
C GLY A 143 23.54 0.98 -15.49
N LEU A 144 22.75 0.19 -14.76
CA LEU A 144 22.18 -1.06 -15.26
C LEU A 144 21.10 -0.83 -16.35
N LEU A 145 20.55 0.37 -16.46
CA LEU A 145 19.56 0.71 -17.48
C LEU A 145 20.18 1.09 -18.84
N SER A 146 21.51 1.16 -18.91
CA SER A 146 22.24 1.60 -20.10
C SER A 146 21.86 0.77 -21.34
N PRO A 147 21.59 1.41 -22.51
CA PRO A 147 21.16 0.72 -23.74
C PRO A 147 22.17 -0.31 -24.29
N ASN A 148 23.43 -0.22 -23.87
CA ASN A 148 24.56 -0.95 -24.48
C ASN A 148 24.91 -2.27 -23.78
N MET A 149 24.09 -2.76 -22.85
CA MET A 149 24.39 -3.97 -22.05
C MET A 149 23.76 -5.25 -22.66
N PRO A 150 24.52 -6.34 -22.84
CA PRO A 150 24.09 -7.55 -23.56
C PRO A 150 23.51 -8.64 -22.63
N LEU A 151 22.52 -8.30 -21.79
CA LEU A 151 21.80 -9.30 -20.97
C LEU A 151 20.30 -9.32 -21.33
N ASP A 152 19.62 -10.39 -20.90
CA ASP A 152 18.16 -10.49 -21.04
C ASP A 152 17.50 -9.23 -20.47
N LYS A 153 16.72 -8.54 -21.30
CA LYS A 153 16.34 -7.14 -21.07
C LYS A 153 15.46 -6.96 -19.83
N GLN A 154 14.77 -8.02 -19.40
CA GLN A 154 13.83 -7.96 -18.28
C GLN A 154 14.51 -8.15 -16.93
N ASP A 155 15.41 -9.15 -16.81
CA ASP A 155 16.20 -9.40 -15.59
C ASP A 155 17.03 -8.18 -15.16
N MET A 156 17.50 -7.40 -16.14
CA MET A 156 18.23 -6.16 -15.87
C MET A 156 17.37 -5.05 -15.25
N LEU A 157 16.10 -4.95 -15.66
CA LEU A 157 15.16 -3.95 -15.14
C LEU A 157 14.76 -4.29 -13.70
N ASP A 158 14.45 -5.57 -13.44
CA ASP A 158 14.20 -6.08 -12.10
C ASP A 158 15.41 -5.82 -11.19
N ARG A 159 16.62 -6.09 -11.70
CA ARG A 159 17.84 -5.86 -10.94
C ARG A 159 18.10 -4.38 -10.71
N ALA A 160 17.88 -3.51 -11.68
CA ALA A 160 18.02 -2.07 -11.52
C ALA A 160 17.07 -1.54 -10.45
N ALA A 161 15.79 -1.92 -10.50
CA ALA A 161 14.80 -1.56 -9.50
C ALA A 161 15.18 -2.10 -8.10
N GLN A 162 15.63 -3.35 -8.00
CA GLN A 162 16.08 -3.94 -6.75
C GLN A 162 17.31 -3.22 -6.16
N VAL A 163 18.30 -2.87 -6.99
CA VAL A 163 19.50 -2.15 -6.53
C VAL A 163 19.13 -0.72 -6.12
N GLY A 164 18.24 -0.05 -6.87
CA GLY A 164 17.70 1.27 -6.52
C GLY A 164 16.96 1.24 -5.19
N ARG A 165 16.11 0.22 -4.98
CA ARG A 165 15.44 -0.03 -3.70
C ARG A 165 16.43 -0.23 -2.56
N GLY A 166 17.52 -0.96 -2.80
CA GLY A 166 18.59 -1.13 -1.81
C GLY A 166 19.22 0.21 -1.41
N ALA A 167 19.41 1.13 -2.36
CA ALA A 167 19.91 2.47 -2.07
C ALA A 167 18.91 3.30 -1.24
N VAL A 168 17.62 3.24 -1.54
CA VAL A 168 16.56 3.90 -0.76
C VAL A 168 16.47 3.33 0.67
N GLU A 169 16.53 2.01 0.82
CA GLU A 169 16.45 1.36 2.14
C GLU A 169 17.67 1.65 3.02
N ALA A 170 18.87 1.74 2.43
CA ALA A 170 20.12 2.02 3.15
C ALA A 170 20.41 3.52 3.33
N GLY A 171 19.90 4.34 2.41
CA GLY A 171 20.19 5.76 2.32
C GLY A 171 19.65 6.57 3.49
N ASP A 172 19.99 7.85 3.44
CA ASP A 172 19.49 8.88 4.32
C ASP A 172 18.91 10.00 3.49
N ALA A 173 17.68 10.41 3.79
CA ALA A 173 16.91 11.34 2.98
C ALA A 173 17.59 12.71 2.83
N ASP A 174 18.46 13.10 3.77
CA ASP A 174 19.19 14.36 3.73
C ASP A 174 20.42 14.32 2.80
N THR A 175 20.89 13.14 2.41
CA THR A 175 22.16 12.98 1.66
C THR A 175 22.07 12.10 0.43
N LEU A 176 20.98 11.34 0.28
CA LEU A 176 20.72 10.57 -0.93
C LEU A 176 20.46 11.52 -2.10
N ASP A 177 21.03 11.22 -3.25
CA ASP A 177 20.82 11.97 -4.49
C ASP A 177 19.38 11.75 -5.02
N MET A 178 18.46 12.59 -4.55
CA MET A 178 17.04 12.51 -4.89
C MET A 178 16.77 12.80 -6.37
N ASP A 179 17.64 13.58 -7.02
CA ASP A 179 17.53 13.87 -8.45
C ASP A 179 17.89 12.63 -9.27
N LEU A 180 18.98 11.94 -8.92
CA LEU A 180 19.32 10.66 -9.54
C LEU A 180 18.26 9.59 -9.30
N LEU A 181 17.64 9.57 -8.12
CA LEU A 181 16.54 8.65 -7.82
C LEU A 181 15.33 8.95 -8.71
N SER A 182 15.01 10.23 -8.92
CA SER A 182 13.94 10.66 -9.80
C SER A 182 14.21 10.30 -11.28
N MET A 183 15.46 10.46 -11.73
CA MET A 183 15.90 10.02 -13.05
C MET A 183 15.80 8.49 -13.20
N LEU A 184 16.14 7.72 -12.16
CA LEU A 184 15.99 6.26 -12.17
C LEU A 184 14.53 5.84 -12.39
N HIS A 185 13.56 6.46 -11.70
CA HIS A 185 12.13 6.20 -11.94
C HIS A 185 11.75 6.48 -13.39
N SER A 186 12.17 7.64 -13.90
CA SER A 186 11.85 8.10 -15.26
C SER A 186 12.44 7.18 -16.34
N ALA A 187 13.64 6.63 -16.11
CA ALA A 187 14.29 5.69 -17.02
C ALA A 187 13.73 4.26 -16.94
N LEU A 188 13.21 3.84 -15.78
CA LEU A 188 12.54 2.55 -15.62
C LEU A 188 11.16 2.53 -16.30
N ASN A 189 10.41 3.62 -16.17
CA ASN A 189 8.98 3.65 -16.49
C ASN A 189 8.60 3.21 -17.92
N PRO A 190 9.32 3.60 -19.00
CA PRO A 190 8.97 3.18 -20.35
C PRO A 190 9.11 1.65 -20.59
N ARG A 191 9.88 0.96 -19.74
CA ARG A 191 10.27 -0.45 -19.93
C ARG A 191 9.71 -1.37 -18.85
N ALA A 192 9.49 -0.84 -17.64
CA ALA A 192 8.93 -1.55 -16.49
C ALA A 192 8.16 -0.57 -15.58
N PRO A 193 6.96 -0.12 -15.99
CA PRO A 193 6.18 0.87 -15.25
C PRO A 193 5.83 0.39 -13.83
N ASP A 194 5.44 -0.87 -13.66
CA ASP A 194 5.10 -1.44 -12.35
C ASP A 194 6.28 -1.35 -11.35
N LEU A 195 7.52 -1.53 -11.83
CA LEU A 195 8.72 -1.42 -10.99
C LEU A 195 9.05 0.03 -10.64
N ALA A 196 8.84 0.95 -11.60
CA ALA A 196 9.02 2.38 -11.37
C ALA A 196 8.00 2.89 -10.32
N ASP A 197 6.75 2.46 -10.41
CA ASP A 197 5.66 2.82 -9.51
C ASP A 197 5.88 2.27 -8.09
N ASP A 198 6.29 1.01 -7.93
CA ASP A 198 6.66 0.43 -6.62
C ASP A 198 7.85 1.19 -6.01
N LEU A 199 8.89 1.46 -6.80
CA LEU A 199 10.06 2.19 -6.32
C LEU A 199 9.72 3.64 -5.96
N PHE A 200 8.85 4.30 -6.72
CA PHE A 200 8.39 5.65 -6.44
C PHE A 200 7.62 5.73 -5.13
N THR A 201 6.66 4.84 -4.91
CA THR A 201 5.88 4.78 -3.65
C THR A 201 6.82 4.60 -2.44
N ARG A 202 7.80 3.69 -2.55
CA ARG A 202 8.82 3.51 -1.51
C ARG A 202 9.70 4.73 -1.32
N SER A 203 9.98 5.48 -2.38
CA SER A 203 10.78 6.71 -2.31
C SER A 203 10.04 7.83 -1.57
N LEU A 204 8.72 7.93 -1.75
CA LEU A 204 7.88 8.84 -0.95
C LEU A 204 7.90 8.44 0.52
N GLU A 205 7.69 7.16 0.84
CA GLU A 205 7.79 6.65 2.22
C GLU A 205 9.17 6.93 2.83
N PHE A 206 10.24 6.77 2.04
CA PHE A 206 11.60 7.05 2.47
C PHE A 206 11.80 8.51 2.88
N VAL A 207 11.38 9.47 2.04
CA VAL A 207 11.44 10.90 2.37
C VAL A 207 10.61 11.20 3.63
N MET A 208 9.41 10.64 3.72
CA MET A 208 8.51 10.84 4.86
C MET A 208 8.98 10.16 6.14
N SER A 209 9.87 9.16 6.04
CA SER A 209 10.44 8.47 7.20
C SER A 209 11.64 9.18 7.85
N ALA A 210 12.11 10.27 7.24
CA ALA A 210 13.20 11.07 7.79
C ALA A 210 12.80 11.70 9.14
N PRO A 211 13.75 11.98 10.06
CA PRO A 211 13.44 12.65 11.33
C PRO A 211 12.72 13.98 11.14
N VAL A 212 13.09 14.71 10.08
CA VAL A 212 12.38 15.90 9.59
C VAL A 212 12.29 15.76 8.07
N PRO A 213 11.11 15.40 7.51
CA PRO A 213 10.91 15.29 6.07
C PRO A 213 11.26 16.58 5.33
N SER A 214 11.74 16.45 4.09
CA SER A 214 12.19 17.59 3.28
C SER A 214 11.23 17.89 2.12
N PRO A 215 10.69 19.12 2.01
CA PRO A 215 9.93 19.55 0.83
C PRO A 215 10.71 19.38 -0.47
N ASP A 216 12.02 19.67 -0.46
CA ASP A 216 12.90 19.52 -1.61
C ASP A 216 12.97 18.09 -2.11
N GLY A 217 13.00 17.11 -1.19
CA GLY A 217 13.00 15.69 -1.54
C GLY A 217 11.73 15.27 -2.28
N LEU A 218 10.56 15.73 -1.82
CA LEU A 218 9.29 15.49 -2.51
C LEU A 218 9.23 16.22 -3.86
N GLN A 219 9.72 17.47 -3.94
CA GLN A 219 9.80 18.21 -5.20
C GLN A 219 10.69 17.48 -6.23
N SER A 220 11.83 16.96 -5.80
CA SER A 220 12.72 16.18 -6.68
C SER A 220 12.04 14.91 -7.21
N LEU A 221 11.33 14.18 -6.34
CA LEU A 221 10.55 13.01 -6.75
C LEU A 221 9.40 13.39 -7.69
N ALA A 222 8.75 14.52 -7.47
CA ALA A 222 7.64 14.99 -8.30
C ALA A 222 8.04 15.23 -9.77
N LYS A 223 9.34 15.44 -10.08
CA LYS A 223 9.85 15.50 -11.47
C LYS A 223 9.64 14.20 -12.26
N PHE A 224 9.42 13.06 -11.60
CA PHE A 224 9.02 11.82 -12.25
C PHE A 224 7.61 11.90 -12.85
N LEU A 225 6.71 12.68 -12.24
CA LEU A 225 5.31 12.77 -12.63
C LEU A 225 5.02 14.05 -13.43
N PHE A 226 5.81 15.10 -13.22
CA PHE A 226 5.52 16.44 -13.69
C PHE A 226 6.72 17.11 -14.38
N THR A 227 6.42 18.11 -15.20
CA THR A 227 7.37 18.94 -15.92
C THR A 227 6.76 20.32 -16.22
N ALA A 228 7.55 21.21 -16.82
CA ALA A 228 7.08 22.49 -17.31
C ALA A 228 6.15 22.31 -18.53
N PRO A 229 5.09 23.12 -18.70
CA PRO A 229 4.13 22.97 -19.80
C PRO A 229 4.74 22.95 -21.20
N ASN A 230 5.78 23.74 -21.44
CA ASN A 230 6.47 23.78 -22.73
C ASN A 230 7.37 22.56 -22.99
N LEU A 231 7.48 21.62 -22.05
CA LEU A 231 8.27 20.40 -22.11
C LEU A 231 7.42 19.13 -22.02
N ALA A 232 6.09 19.23 -21.89
CA ALA A 232 5.19 18.09 -21.72
C ALA A 232 5.29 17.05 -22.87
N GLY A 233 5.63 17.49 -24.09
CA GLY A 233 5.83 16.61 -25.26
C GLY A 233 7.25 16.04 -25.40
N THR A 234 8.16 16.29 -24.46
CA THR A 234 9.52 15.71 -24.49
C THR A 234 9.53 14.30 -23.89
N PRO A 235 10.44 13.40 -24.33
CA PRO A 235 10.56 12.08 -23.73
C PRO A 235 10.77 12.16 -22.22
N ASP A 236 9.99 11.38 -21.46
CA ASP A 236 10.02 11.43 -20.00
C ASP A 236 11.36 10.95 -19.41
N GLU A 237 12.05 10.04 -20.10
CA GLU A 237 13.36 9.52 -19.71
C GLU A 237 14.44 10.60 -19.59
N ASP A 238 14.35 11.68 -20.39
CA ASP A 238 15.28 12.81 -20.34
C ASP A 238 15.07 13.67 -19.08
N GLN A 239 13.93 13.48 -18.39
CA GLN A 239 13.47 14.26 -17.24
C GLN A 239 13.70 15.78 -17.38
N ARG A 240 13.53 16.33 -18.59
CA ARG A 240 13.74 17.78 -18.80
C ARG A 240 12.79 18.56 -17.92
N ASN A 241 13.30 19.59 -17.26
CA ASN A 241 12.50 20.47 -16.44
C ASN A 241 12.97 21.93 -16.51
N ARG A 242 12.16 22.83 -15.96
CA ARG A 242 12.54 24.21 -15.66
C ARG A 242 12.41 24.47 -14.18
N ASN A 243 13.28 25.32 -13.66
CA ASN A 243 13.21 25.76 -12.28
C ASN A 243 13.36 27.27 -12.18
N TYR A 244 13.00 27.80 -11.02
CA TYR A 244 13.02 29.21 -10.69
C TYR A 244 13.65 29.39 -9.32
N THR A 245 14.54 30.37 -9.19
CA THR A 245 15.01 30.81 -7.88
C THR A 245 14.04 31.82 -7.30
N ILE A 246 13.38 31.49 -6.19
CA ILE A 246 12.39 32.32 -5.51
C ILE A 246 12.76 32.41 -4.04
N ALA A 247 12.96 33.63 -3.54
CA ALA A 247 13.39 33.88 -2.16
C ALA A 247 14.59 33.01 -1.70
N GLY A 248 15.53 32.70 -2.60
CA GLY A 248 16.71 31.87 -2.34
C GLY A 248 16.47 30.35 -2.45
N ALA A 249 15.23 29.90 -2.57
CA ALA A 249 14.89 28.49 -2.79
C ALA A 249 14.78 28.18 -4.29
N ASN A 250 15.09 26.94 -4.68
CA ASN A 250 14.91 26.45 -6.04
C ASN A 250 13.53 25.78 -6.17
N VAL A 251 12.65 26.37 -6.97
CA VAL A 251 11.29 25.87 -7.21
C VAL A 251 11.22 25.26 -8.60
N GLU A 252 10.88 23.97 -8.66
CA GLU A 252 10.67 23.27 -9.93
C GLU A 252 9.30 23.64 -10.54
N ASN A 253 9.26 23.82 -11.86
CA ASN A 253 8.02 24.03 -12.61
C ASN A 253 7.39 22.67 -12.92
N LEU A 254 6.43 22.29 -12.09
CA LEU A 254 5.70 21.02 -12.13
C LEU A 254 4.27 21.23 -12.66
N MET A 255 4.05 22.28 -13.45
CA MET A 255 2.72 22.72 -13.86
C MET A 255 2.10 21.86 -14.95
N ALA A 256 2.80 20.88 -15.53
CA ALA A 256 2.26 19.93 -16.50
C ALA A 256 2.56 18.47 -16.15
N THR A 257 1.67 17.58 -16.57
CA THR A 257 1.77 16.15 -16.33
C THR A 257 2.62 15.49 -17.41
N ARG A 258 3.54 14.62 -17.00
CA ARG A 258 4.34 13.80 -17.93
C ARG A 258 3.47 12.77 -18.63
N THR A 259 3.86 12.38 -19.85
CA THR A 259 3.06 11.46 -20.67
C THR A 259 2.84 10.11 -19.97
N SER A 260 3.88 9.63 -19.29
CA SER A 260 3.90 8.35 -18.60
C SER A 260 3.49 8.41 -17.13
N ALA A 261 2.98 9.56 -16.65
CA ALA A 261 2.57 9.71 -15.25
C ALA A 261 1.33 8.88 -14.92
N ASN A 262 1.43 8.07 -13.87
CA ASN A 262 0.32 7.29 -13.33
C ASN A 262 -0.49 8.13 -12.32
N PRO A 263 -1.83 8.25 -12.46
CA PRO A 263 -2.67 8.93 -11.48
C PRO A 263 -2.52 8.41 -10.05
N ASP A 264 -2.37 7.09 -9.84
CA ASP A 264 -2.24 6.52 -8.49
C ASP A 264 -0.95 7.05 -7.79
N ASN A 265 0.13 7.28 -8.54
CA ASN A 265 1.35 7.91 -8.01
C ASN A 265 1.17 9.40 -7.70
N ILE A 266 0.34 10.09 -8.48
CA ILE A 266 0.00 11.50 -8.21
C ILE A 266 -0.81 11.60 -6.93
N GLU A 267 -1.80 10.72 -6.73
CA GLU A 267 -2.56 10.60 -5.49
C GLU A 267 -1.62 10.33 -4.29
N ALA A 268 -0.67 9.40 -4.43
CA ALA A 268 0.32 9.10 -3.40
C ALA A 268 1.23 10.30 -3.06
N LEU A 269 1.62 11.09 -4.06
CA LEU A 269 2.39 12.32 -3.87
C LEU A 269 1.57 13.42 -3.19
N ILE A 270 0.27 13.57 -3.54
CA ILE A 270 -0.64 14.51 -2.87
C ILE A 270 -0.77 14.16 -1.38
N GLU A 271 -1.03 12.89 -1.07
CA GLU A 271 -1.12 12.39 0.31
C GLU A 271 0.19 12.59 1.10
N SER A 272 1.34 12.33 0.46
CA SER A 272 2.64 12.53 1.09
C SER A 272 2.93 14.00 1.34
N THR A 273 2.53 14.87 0.41
CA THR A 273 2.66 16.32 0.56
C THR A 273 1.79 16.84 1.69
N LEU A 274 0.51 16.44 1.76
CA LEU A 274 -0.38 16.82 2.86
C LEU A 274 0.19 16.40 4.22
N LYS A 275 0.67 15.16 4.35
CA LYS A 275 1.33 14.69 5.58
C LYS A 275 2.59 15.50 5.93
N LEU A 276 3.33 15.97 4.93
CA LEU A 276 4.49 16.83 5.16
C LEU A 276 4.05 18.20 5.68
N LEU A 277 3.00 18.78 5.10
CA LEU A 277 2.47 20.09 5.49
C LEU A 277 1.91 20.10 6.92
N ASP A 278 1.44 18.95 7.41
CA ASP A 278 1.01 18.78 8.80
C ASP A 278 2.17 18.73 9.82
N ILE A 279 3.43 18.73 9.36
CA ILE A 279 4.64 18.68 10.22
C ILE A 279 5.34 20.05 10.18
N PRO A 280 5.19 20.91 11.22
CA PRO A 280 5.73 22.27 11.21
C PRO A 280 7.24 22.33 10.93
N ASN A 281 8.03 21.49 11.59
CA ASN A 281 9.48 21.45 11.39
C ASN A 281 9.89 21.05 9.96
N ALA A 282 9.06 20.29 9.24
CA ALA A 282 9.31 19.90 7.85
C ALA A 282 9.05 21.08 6.91
N VAL A 283 7.96 21.82 7.15
CA VAL A 283 7.63 23.05 6.43
C VAL A 283 8.73 24.11 6.62
N GLU A 284 9.18 24.31 7.86
CA GLU A 284 10.19 25.31 8.21
C GLU A 284 11.55 25.09 7.53
N ARG A 285 11.88 23.85 7.14
CA ARG A 285 13.10 23.57 6.37
C ARG A 285 13.14 24.32 5.05
N ASN A 286 12.02 24.38 4.34
CA ASN A 286 11.91 25.10 3.08
C ASN A 286 10.44 25.49 2.80
N PRO A 287 9.95 26.58 3.41
CA PRO A 287 8.53 26.96 3.31
C PRO A 287 8.15 27.39 1.88
N VAL A 288 9.11 27.91 1.11
CA VAL A 288 8.89 28.31 -0.29
C VAL A 288 8.59 27.10 -1.16
N VAL A 289 9.37 26.02 -1.03
CA VAL A 289 9.15 24.78 -1.78
C VAL A 289 7.90 24.05 -1.29
N ALA A 290 7.64 24.03 0.03
CA ALA A 290 6.40 23.45 0.58
C ALA A 290 5.16 24.13 -0.02
N TYR A 291 5.14 25.47 -0.02
CA TYR A 291 4.06 26.24 -0.64
C TYR A 291 3.96 25.98 -2.15
N ALA A 292 5.08 26.03 -2.87
CA ALA A 292 5.08 25.83 -4.32
C ALA A 292 4.63 24.42 -4.73
N LEU A 293 5.02 23.39 -3.98
CA LEU A 293 4.58 22.02 -4.23
C LEU A 293 3.06 21.89 -4.02
N ALA A 294 2.54 22.37 -2.89
CA ALA A 294 1.11 22.34 -2.60
C ALA A 294 0.29 23.12 -3.64
N TYR A 295 0.77 24.29 -4.06
CA TYR A 295 0.11 25.15 -5.04
C TYR A 295 0.01 24.45 -6.41
N GLN A 296 1.10 23.81 -6.84
CA GLN A 296 1.14 23.08 -8.10
C GLN A 296 0.32 21.78 -8.08
N LEU A 297 0.15 21.14 -6.91
CA LEU A 297 -0.65 19.92 -6.77
C LEU A 297 -2.16 20.17 -6.68
N LEU A 298 -2.59 21.36 -6.26
CA LEU A 298 -4.01 21.72 -6.11
C LEU A 298 -4.89 21.41 -7.34
N PRO A 299 -4.53 21.76 -8.59
CA PRO A 299 -5.35 21.41 -9.75
C PRO A 299 -5.44 19.90 -9.97
N ARG A 300 -4.43 19.11 -9.58
CA ARG A 300 -4.47 17.64 -9.66
C ARG A 300 -5.35 17.06 -8.57
N ALA A 301 -5.32 17.63 -7.37
CA ALA A 301 -6.23 17.22 -6.31
C ALA A 301 -7.70 17.51 -6.68
N ARG A 302 -7.99 18.64 -7.32
CA ARG A 302 -9.35 18.93 -7.83
C ARG A 302 -9.86 17.86 -8.80
N ASP A 303 -8.96 17.33 -9.64
CA ASP A 303 -9.31 16.32 -10.62
C ASP A 303 -9.34 14.89 -10.04
N LEU A 304 -8.36 14.52 -9.20
CA LEU A 304 -8.14 13.13 -8.76
C LEU A 304 -8.53 12.85 -7.30
N MET A 305 -8.49 13.87 -6.42
CA MET A 305 -8.73 13.73 -4.98
C MET A 305 -9.55 14.91 -4.43
N PRO A 306 -10.80 15.09 -4.90
CA PRO A 306 -11.59 16.28 -4.60
C PRO A 306 -11.87 16.45 -3.09
N ASP A 307 -11.87 15.36 -2.32
CA ASP A 307 -11.97 15.37 -0.85
C ASP A 307 -10.76 15.98 -0.14
N ARG A 308 -9.59 15.96 -0.78
CA ARG A 308 -8.35 16.52 -0.25
C ARG A 308 -8.12 17.99 -0.59
N VAL A 309 -8.95 18.55 -1.48
CA VAL A 309 -8.86 19.96 -1.86
C VAL A 309 -8.99 20.92 -0.66
N PRO A 310 -9.95 20.75 0.27
CA PRO A 310 -10.05 21.62 1.43
C PRO A 310 -8.81 21.58 2.33
N ASP A 311 -8.19 20.40 2.51
CA ASP A 311 -6.98 20.23 3.31
C ASP A 311 -5.79 20.97 2.66
N LEU A 312 -5.64 20.86 1.33
CA LEU A 312 -4.61 21.59 0.59
C LEU A 312 -4.83 23.11 0.60
N GLU A 313 -6.08 23.57 0.37
CA GLU A 313 -6.40 25.00 0.38
C GLU A 313 -6.18 25.61 1.77
N LYS A 314 -6.53 24.88 2.83
CA LYS A 314 -6.23 25.27 4.21
C LYS A 314 -4.72 25.38 4.47
N ALA A 315 -3.95 24.38 4.06
CA ALA A 315 -2.50 24.39 4.24
C ALA A 315 -1.85 25.54 3.44
N LEU A 316 -2.29 25.78 2.21
CA LEU A 316 -1.84 26.91 1.39
C LEU A 316 -2.15 28.26 2.04
N ALA A 317 -3.36 28.45 2.55
CA ALA A 317 -3.75 29.69 3.22
C ALA A 317 -2.91 29.95 4.48
N GLN A 318 -2.57 28.89 5.24
CA GLN A 318 -1.69 29.00 6.40
C GLN A 318 -0.27 29.41 5.99
N LEU A 319 0.31 28.73 5.00
CA LEU A 319 1.64 29.04 4.49
C LEU A 319 1.72 30.45 3.88
N GLU A 320 0.67 30.89 3.20
CA GLU A 320 0.58 32.24 2.64
C GLU A 320 0.49 33.30 3.74
N ALA A 321 -0.25 33.04 4.82
CA ALA A 321 -0.29 33.94 5.98
C ALA A 321 1.09 34.08 6.66
N GLU A 322 1.85 32.99 6.73
CA GLU A 322 3.18 32.97 7.35
C GLU A 322 4.28 33.53 6.43
N ASN A 323 4.15 33.38 5.09
CA ASN A 323 5.18 33.72 4.09
C ASN A 323 4.64 34.43 2.83
N ALA A 324 3.77 35.43 3.01
CA ALA A 324 3.04 36.10 1.93
C ALA A 324 3.90 36.58 0.74
N SER A 325 5.08 37.14 1.01
CA SER A 325 5.99 37.63 -0.04
C SER A 325 6.49 36.50 -0.94
N ALA A 326 6.88 35.36 -0.34
CA ALA A 326 7.34 34.20 -1.10
C ALA A 326 6.18 33.54 -1.86
N ALA A 327 5.02 33.39 -1.22
CA ALA A 327 3.80 32.87 -1.84
C ALA A 327 3.41 33.69 -3.08
N GLY A 328 3.38 35.02 -2.98
CA GLY A 328 3.09 35.91 -4.10
C GLY A 328 4.10 35.80 -5.24
N GLN A 329 5.40 35.62 -4.95
CA GLN A 329 6.42 35.38 -5.97
C GLN A 329 6.24 34.03 -6.68
N VAL A 330 5.89 32.98 -5.94
CA VAL A 330 5.59 31.65 -6.49
C VAL A 330 4.40 31.74 -7.45
N GLN A 331 3.28 32.32 -6.99
CA GLN A 331 2.09 32.52 -7.82
C GLN A 331 2.41 33.35 -9.08
N ALA A 332 3.16 34.44 -8.95
CA ALA A 332 3.54 35.30 -10.08
C ALA A 332 4.44 34.60 -11.11
N LYS A 333 5.31 33.69 -10.67
CA LYS A 333 6.24 32.96 -11.55
C LYS A 333 5.60 31.75 -12.23
N LEU A 334 4.79 30.99 -11.50
CA LEU A 334 4.14 29.78 -12.02
C LEU A 334 2.84 30.10 -12.78
N GLY A 335 2.21 31.23 -12.49
CA GLY A 335 0.94 31.63 -13.08
C GLY A 335 -0.26 30.92 -12.47
N ALA A 336 -1.39 30.96 -13.17
CA ALA A 336 -2.62 30.30 -12.75
C ALA A 336 -2.46 28.77 -12.79
N THR A 337 -2.99 28.11 -11.77
CA THR A 337 -3.02 26.65 -11.63
C THR A 337 -4.13 26.05 -12.48
N GLU A 338 -3.87 25.94 -13.77
CA GLU A 338 -4.69 25.13 -14.68
C GLU A 338 -4.05 23.75 -14.86
N ASN A 339 -4.86 22.71 -15.03
CA ASN A 339 -4.34 21.39 -15.37
C ASN A 339 -4.18 21.33 -16.91
N PRO A 340 -2.96 21.38 -17.46
CA PRO A 340 -2.78 21.60 -18.90
C PRO A 340 -3.09 20.37 -19.76
N ASP A 341 -3.46 19.24 -19.15
CA ASP A 341 -3.41 17.93 -19.80
C ASP A 341 -4.73 17.15 -19.72
N GLN A 342 -5.87 17.86 -19.72
CA GLN A 342 -7.19 17.20 -19.68
C GLN A 342 -7.50 16.39 -20.96
N ASP A 343 -6.78 16.62 -22.07
CA ASP A 343 -7.16 16.10 -23.40
C ASP A 343 -6.02 15.54 -24.29
N GLY A 344 -4.82 15.31 -23.75
CA GLY A 344 -3.62 14.96 -24.53
C GLY A 344 -3.52 13.52 -25.07
N GLY A 345 -3.96 13.32 -26.31
CA GLY A 345 -3.30 12.50 -27.36
C GLY A 345 -3.52 10.98 -27.38
N ASP A 346 -3.45 10.29 -26.24
CA ASP A 346 -3.58 8.82 -26.18
C ASP A 346 -4.92 8.39 -25.56
N PRO A 347 -5.79 7.69 -26.30
CA PRO A 347 -7.04 7.14 -25.77
C PRO A 347 -6.86 6.26 -24.52
N ALA A 348 -5.75 5.52 -24.41
CA ALA A 348 -5.49 4.67 -23.23
C ALA A 348 -5.18 5.52 -22.00
N ARG A 349 -4.33 6.54 -22.16
CA ARG A 349 -4.02 7.52 -21.09
C ARG A 349 -5.27 8.25 -20.62
N ARG A 350 -6.12 8.73 -21.54
CA ARG A 350 -7.39 9.38 -21.20
C ARG A 350 -8.31 8.43 -20.43
N MET A 351 -8.36 7.16 -20.82
CA MET A 351 -9.15 6.15 -20.12
C MET A 351 -8.69 5.95 -18.68
N THR A 352 -7.37 5.78 -18.46
CA THR A 352 -6.80 5.64 -17.11
C THR A 352 -7.11 6.86 -16.25
N TRP A 353 -6.96 8.07 -16.82
CA TRP A 353 -7.29 9.30 -16.12
C TRP A 353 -8.77 9.38 -15.72
N LEU A 354 -9.68 9.05 -16.64
CA LEU A 354 -11.13 9.01 -16.37
C LEU A 354 -11.49 8.00 -15.28
N ILE A 355 -10.86 6.82 -15.28
CA ILE A 355 -11.05 5.81 -14.23
C ILE A 355 -10.65 6.38 -12.87
N SER A 356 -9.49 7.05 -12.78
CA SER A 356 -9.03 7.65 -11.53
C SER A 356 -9.89 8.84 -11.11
N GLN A 357 -10.34 9.71 -12.02
CA GLN A 357 -11.28 10.78 -11.70
C GLN A 357 -12.61 10.25 -11.14
N ILE A 358 -13.14 9.15 -11.70
CA ILE A 358 -14.34 8.50 -11.17
C ILE A 358 -14.06 7.95 -9.76
N ARG A 359 -12.92 7.29 -9.54
CA ARG A 359 -12.53 6.78 -8.21
C ARG A 359 -12.38 7.92 -7.20
N GLY A 360 -11.72 9.01 -7.58
CA GLY A 360 -11.55 10.22 -6.78
C GLY A 360 -12.87 10.88 -6.41
N ALA A 361 -13.76 11.06 -7.39
CA ALA A 361 -15.12 11.56 -7.14
C ALA A 361 -15.88 10.68 -6.15
N LEU A 362 -15.76 9.35 -6.26
CA LEU A 362 -16.39 8.43 -5.31
C LEU A 362 -15.78 8.49 -3.91
N ALA A 363 -14.46 8.58 -3.80
CA ALA A 363 -13.76 8.75 -2.52
C ALA A 363 -14.20 10.04 -1.81
N GLY A 364 -14.38 11.14 -2.56
CA GLY A 364 -14.92 12.39 -2.04
C GLY A 364 -16.44 12.49 -1.99
N GLY A 365 -17.16 11.37 -2.15
CA GLY A 365 -18.62 11.33 -2.02
C GLY A 365 -19.38 12.07 -3.14
N GLN A 366 -18.71 12.51 -4.20
CA GLN A 366 -19.29 13.19 -5.36
C GLN A 366 -19.89 12.19 -6.36
N ILE A 367 -20.94 11.48 -5.95
CA ILE A 367 -21.58 10.42 -6.73
C ILE A 367 -22.12 10.94 -8.09
N GLU A 368 -22.73 12.12 -8.09
CA GLU A 368 -23.25 12.75 -9.31
C GLU A 368 -22.14 12.99 -10.34
N ARG A 369 -21.01 13.54 -9.88
CA ARG A 369 -19.82 13.75 -10.71
C ARG A 369 -19.29 12.43 -11.30
N ALA A 370 -19.28 11.36 -10.52
CA ALA A 370 -18.89 10.04 -11.02
C ALA A 370 -19.82 9.54 -12.14
N TYR A 371 -21.14 9.81 -12.05
CA TYR A 371 -22.09 9.53 -13.13
C TYR A 371 -21.87 10.42 -14.37
N GLU A 372 -21.54 11.69 -14.20
CA GLU A 372 -21.24 12.61 -15.31
C GLU A 372 -20.01 12.19 -16.11
N LEU A 373 -19.00 11.62 -15.45
CA LEU A 373 -17.76 11.15 -16.07
C LEU A 373 -17.92 9.80 -16.76
N LEU A 374 -18.86 8.96 -16.30
CA LEU A 374 -19.05 7.59 -16.79
C LEU A 374 -19.30 7.46 -18.32
N PRO A 375 -20.04 8.36 -18.99
CA PRO A 375 -20.19 8.33 -20.46
C PRO A 375 -18.87 8.47 -21.22
N GLY A 376 -17.84 9.10 -20.63
CA GLY A 376 -16.51 9.24 -21.23
C GLY A 376 -15.74 7.92 -21.35
N VAL A 377 -16.14 6.89 -20.60
CA VAL A 377 -15.53 5.55 -20.63
C VAL A 377 -16.09 4.77 -21.82
N THR A 378 -15.31 4.70 -22.90
CA THR A 378 -15.68 4.00 -24.15
C THR A 378 -15.68 2.48 -24.04
N ASP A 379 -14.86 1.89 -23.16
CA ASP A 379 -14.83 0.44 -22.91
C ASP A 379 -16.07 0.00 -22.10
N LEU A 380 -16.95 -0.78 -22.74
CA LEU A 380 -18.23 -1.21 -22.17
C LEU A 380 -18.07 -2.10 -20.92
N PRO A 381 -17.23 -3.16 -20.92
CA PRO A 381 -16.89 -3.90 -19.70
C PRO A 381 -16.43 -3.02 -18.54
N VAL A 382 -15.45 -2.14 -18.78
CA VAL A 382 -14.89 -1.24 -17.74
C VAL A 382 -15.97 -0.29 -17.24
N ARG A 383 -16.73 0.34 -18.13
CA ARG A 383 -17.86 1.21 -17.78
C ARG A 383 -18.90 0.49 -16.93
N SER A 384 -19.20 -0.78 -17.23
CA SER A 384 -20.11 -1.57 -16.39
C SER A 384 -19.55 -1.84 -15.01
N GLN A 385 -18.24 -2.08 -14.88
CA GLN A 385 -17.59 -2.27 -13.57
C GLN A 385 -17.60 -0.99 -12.74
N LEU A 386 -17.31 0.16 -13.37
CA LEU A 386 -17.37 1.47 -12.74
C LEU A 386 -18.79 1.82 -12.32
N LYS A 387 -19.81 1.57 -13.17
CA LYS A 387 -21.21 1.75 -12.78
C LYS A 387 -21.57 0.95 -11.54
N ASN A 388 -21.16 -0.31 -11.46
CA ASN A 388 -21.38 -1.14 -10.27
C ASN A 388 -20.64 -0.61 -9.03
N LEU A 389 -19.49 0.07 -9.22
CA LEU A 389 -18.78 0.73 -8.15
C LEU A 389 -19.53 1.98 -7.66
N ILE A 390 -20.04 2.81 -8.58
CA ILE A 390 -20.85 3.99 -8.25
C ILE A 390 -22.09 3.58 -7.44
N VAL A 391 -22.85 2.58 -7.91
CA VAL A 391 -24.02 2.03 -7.20
C VAL A 391 -23.66 1.51 -5.81
N PHE A 392 -22.49 0.88 -5.65
CA PHE A 392 -22.02 0.42 -4.35
C PHE A 392 -21.78 1.60 -3.40
N PHE A 393 -21.07 2.66 -3.82
CA PHE A 393 -20.83 3.84 -2.99
C PHE A 393 -22.11 4.60 -2.66
N GLU A 394 -23.05 4.68 -3.60
CA GLU A 394 -24.39 5.25 -3.37
C GLU A 394 -25.11 4.50 -2.23
N ALA A 395 -25.05 3.16 -2.25
CA ALA A 395 -25.60 2.33 -1.20
C ALA A 395 -24.84 2.48 0.13
N VAL A 396 -23.50 2.60 0.12
CA VAL A 396 -22.72 2.88 1.35
C VAL A 396 -23.20 4.17 2.02
N ARG A 397 -23.34 5.26 1.25
CA ARG A 397 -23.83 6.55 1.79
C ARG A 397 -25.24 6.44 2.34
N ALA A 398 -26.11 5.67 1.70
CA ALA A 398 -27.46 5.42 2.20
C ALA A 398 -27.45 4.64 3.52
N VAL A 399 -26.54 3.66 3.69
CA VAL A 399 -26.34 2.93 4.95
C VAL A 399 -25.86 3.87 6.05
N GLU A 400 -24.85 4.69 5.78
CA GLU A 400 -24.29 5.66 6.74
C GLU A 400 -25.32 6.72 7.17
N ALA A 401 -26.17 7.17 6.24
CA ALA A 401 -27.23 8.13 6.50
C ALA A 401 -28.48 7.52 7.16
N HIS A 402 -28.48 6.21 7.48
CA HIS A 402 -29.65 5.47 7.95
C HIS A 402 -30.89 5.67 7.08
N ASN A 403 -30.70 5.73 5.75
CA ASN A 403 -31.78 5.92 4.81
C ASN A 403 -32.64 4.65 4.72
N ASP A 404 -33.97 4.79 4.77
CA ASP A 404 -34.92 3.68 4.66
C ASP A 404 -34.77 2.88 3.34
N GLN A 405 -34.19 3.49 2.31
CA GLN A 405 -33.91 2.85 1.02
C GLN A 405 -32.61 2.04 0.99
N ALA A 406 -31.78 2.07 2.04
CA ALA A 406 -30.44 1.47 2.03
C ALA A 406 -30.44 -0.04 1.72
N VAL A 407 -31.43 -0.79 2.20
CA VAL A 407 -31.62 -2.22 1.85
C VAL A 407 -31.92 -2.39 0.36
N SER A 408 -32.82 -1.57 -0.18
CA SER A 408 -33.18 -1.58 -1.60
C SER A 408 -31.98 -1.23 -2.48
N MET A 409 -31.17 -0.25 -2.06
CA MET A 409 -29.95 0.13 -2.77
C MET A 409 -28.87 -0.95 -2.69
N ALA A 410 -28.72 -1.62 -1.55
CA ALA A 410 -27.82 -2.78 -1.45
C ALA A 410 -28.22 -3.91 -2.41
N ASN A 411 -29.52 -4.11 -2.63
CA ASN A 411 -30.03 -5.11 -3.58
C ASN A 411 -29.74 -4.78 -5.06
N LEU A 412 -29.46 -3.51 -5.39
CA LEU A 412 -29.03 -3.11 -6.74
C LEU A 412 -27.59 -3.56 -7.04
N ALA A 413 -26.78 -3.82 -6.00
CA ALA A 413 -25.45 -4.38 -6.18
C ALA A 413 -25.52 -5.85 -6.60
N ARG A 414 -24.55 -6.29 -7.41
CA ARG A 414 -24.43 -7.71 -7.77
C ARG A 414 -24.07 -8.55 -6.52
N PRO A 415 -24.60 -9.78 -6.39
CA PRO A 415 -24.19 -10.71 -5.35
C PRO A 415 -22.66 -10.89 -5.30
N GLY A 416 -22.11 -10.94 -4.09
CA GLY A 416 -20.68 -11.16 -3.85
C GLY A 416 -20.11 -10.23 -2.76
N VAL A 417 -18.80 -9.98 -2.81
CA VAL A 417 -18.07 -9.24 -1.76
C VAL A 417 -18.67 -7.87 -1.46
N LYS A 418 -18.93 -7.06 -2.48
CA LYS A 418 -19.46 -5.69 -2.33
C LYS A 418 -20.83 -5.67 -1.67
N ARG A 419 -21.78 -6.48 -2.14
CA ARG A 419 -23.12 -6.53 -1.54
C ARG A 419 -23.09 -7.13 -0.13
N SER A 420 -22.24 -8.14 0.11
CA SER A 420 -22.02 -8.68 1.46
C SER A 420 -21.54 -7.61 2.43
N LEU A 421 -20.60 -6.75 2.01
CA LEU A 421 -20.13 -5.62 2.83
C LEU A 421 -21.24 -4.60 3.12
N LEU A 422 -22.11 -4.29 2.15
CA LEU A 422 -23.26 -3.41 2.38
C LEU A 422 -24.21 -3.98 3.43
N TYR A 423 -24.52 -5.28 3.34
CA TYR A 423 -25.35 -5.95 4.33
C TYR A 423 -24.70 -6.01 5.73
N ILE A 424 -23.39 -6.26 5.81
CA ILE A 424 -22.63 -6.17 7.07
C ILE A 424 -22.71 -4.75 7.64
N GLY A 425 -22.56 -3.71 6.81
CA GLY A 425 -22.71 -2.32 7.21
C GLY A 425 -24.11 -1.98 7.71
N LEU A 426 -25.16 -2.52 7.07
CA LEU A 426 -26.54 -2.40 7.53
C LEU A 426 -26.76 -3.04 8.90
N ILE A 427 -26.16 -4.21 9.15
CA ILE A 427 -26.21 -4.88 10.46
C ILE A 427 -25.45 -4.06 11.50
N ALA A 428 -24.23 -3.62 11.19
CA ALA A 428 -23.38 -2.87 12.12
C ALA A 428 -24.00 -1.53 12.55
N ASN A 429 -24.76 -0.90 11.65
CA ASN A 429 -25.42 0.39 11.87
C ASN A 429 -26.93 0.24 12.12
N ALA A 430 -27.44 -0.97 12.34
CA ALA A 430 -28.88 -1.20 12.51
C ALA A 430 -29.38 -0.53 13.80
N PRO A 431 -30.32 0.43 13.74
CA PRO A 431 -30.89 1.04 14.94
C PRO A 431 -31.82 0.08 15.69
N ARG A 432 -32.23 -1.04 15.07
CA ARG A 432 -33.12 -2.06 15.63
C ARG A 432 -32.64 -3.46 15.24
N LEU A 433 -32.79 -4.40 16.17
CA LEU A 433 -32.44 -5.81 16.00
C LEU A 433 -33.17 -6.44 14.79
N ASP A 434 -34.43 -6.08 14.55
CA ASP A 434 -35.24 -6.64 13.46
C ASP A 434 -34.62 -6.45 12.07
N LEU A 435 -34.03 -5.27 11.81
CA LEU A 435 -33.38 -4.99 10.53
C LEU A 435 -32.11 -5.83 10.36
N ALA A 436 -31.32 -5.98 11.44
CA ALA A 436 -30.13 -6.82 11.43
C ALA A 436 -30.49 -8.29 11.14
N LEU A 437 -31.55 -8.80 11.78
CA LEU A 437 -32.03 -10.17 11.59
C LEU A 437 -32.63 -10.42 10.20
N GLN A 438 -33.29 -9.42 9.59
CA GLN A 438 -33.79 -9.52 8.21
C GLN A 438 -32.67 -9.62 7.18
N VAL A 439 -31.57 -8.90 7.40
CA VAL A 439 -30.46 -8.80 6.44
C VAL A 439 -29.43 -9.93 6.61
N LEU A 440 -29.26 -10.45 7.84
CA LEU A 440 -28.34 -11.54 8.16
C LEU A 440 -28.40 -12.77 7.21
N PRO A 441 -29.57 -13.36 6.89
CA PRO A 441 -29.64 -14.50 5.98
C PRO A 441 -29.24 -14.13 4.55
N LEU A 442 -29.45 -12.88 4.12
CA LEU A 442 -29.02 -12.39 2.81
C LEU A 442 -27.49 -12.28 2.75
N THR A 443 -26.87 -11.77 3.82
CA THR A 443 -25.41 -11.72 3.96
C THR A 443 -24.79 -13.11 3.89
N ALA A 444 -25.32 -14.06 4.67
CA ALA A 444 -24.80 -15.44 4.69
C ALA A 444 -24.91 -16.11 3.31
N LYS A 445 -26.04 -15.90 2.61
CA LYS A 445 -26.27 -16.42 1.26
C LYS A 445 -25.26 -15.90 0.24
N ASP A 446 -24.87 -14.64 0.35
CA ASP A 446 -23.90 -14.01 -0.57
C ASP A 446 -22.45 -14.39 -0.25
N ILE A 447 -22.13 -14.65 1.02
CA ILE A 447 -20.79 -15.07 1.44
C ILE A 447 -20.54 -16.54 1.10
N ALA A 448 -21.53 -17.42 1.27
CA ALA A 448 -21.40 -18.87 1.10
C ALA A 448 -20.70 -19.33 -0.21
N PRO A 449 -21.00 -18.78 -1.40
CA PRO A 449 -20.37 -19.21 -2.65
C PRO A 449 -18.97 -18.61 -2.90
N LEU A 450 -18.47 -17.74 -2.02
CA LEU A 450 -17.19 -17.05 -2.23
C LEU A 450 -15.98 -17.98 -1.97
N PRO A 451 -14.82 -17.67 -2.58
CA PRO A 451 -13.55 -18.31 -2.22
C PRO A 451 -13.30 -18.26 -0.71
N ALA A 452 -12.66 -19.30 -0.18
CA ALA A 452 -12.49 -19.47 1.26
C ALA A 452 -11.77 -18.27 1.91
N GLU A 453 -10.79 -17.68 1.22
CA GLU A 453 -10.04 -16.50 1.67
C GLU A 453 -10.93 -15.26 1.80
N GLN A 454 -11.91 -15.10 0.90
CA GLN A 454 -12.88 -14.01 0.94
C GLN A 454 -13.93 -14.26 2.03
N ARG A 455 -14.36 -15.53 2.20
CA ARG A 455 -15.26 -15.93 3.28
C ARG A 455 -14.67 -15.64 4.65
N VAL A 456 -13.39 -15.95 4.90
CA VAL A 456 -12.72 -15.66 6.18
C VAL A 456 -12.83 -14.16 6.53
N ARG A 457 -12.57 -13.27 5.57
CA ARG A 457 -12.62 -11.83 5.80
C ARG A 457 -14.04 -11.33 6.06
N LEU A 458 -15.00 -11.75 5.25
CA LEU A 458 -16.38 -11.28 5.34
C LEU A 458 -17.12 -11.86 6.55
N LEU A 459 -16.90 -13.13 6.89
CA LEU A 459 -17.48 -13.74 8.09
C LEU A 459 -16.90 -13.13 9.37
N SER A 460 -15.59 -12.81 9.39
CA SER A 460 -14.98 -12.09 10.52
C SER A 460 -15.59 -10.70 10.71
N ALA A 461 -15.79 -9.96 9.60
CA ALA A 461 -16.45 -8.65 9.65
C ALA A 461 -17.92 -8.76 10.09
N LEU A 462 -18.65 -9.78 9.60
CA LEU A 462 -20.04 -10.04 9.99
C LEU A 462 -20.16 -10.41 11.48
N ALA A 463 -19.31 -11.30 12.00
CA ALA A 463 -19.29 -11.63 13.42
C ALA A 463 -19.05 -10.37 14.27
N THR A 464 -18.08 -9.54 13.86
CA THR A 464 -17.77 -8.28 14.56
C THR A 464 -18.97 -7.32 14.56
N ALA A 465 -19.67 -7.20 13.43
CA ALA A 465 -20.88 -6.39 13.35
C ALA A 465 -21.99 -6.91 14.27
N LEU A 466 -22.16 -8.23 14.36
CA LEU A 466 -23.17 -8.88 15.18
C LEU A 466 -22.87 -8.84 16.69
N LEU A 467 -21.61 -8.74 17.12
CA LEU A 467 -21.26 -8.68 18.54
C LEU A 467 -22.02 -7.59 19.32
N ARG A 468 -22.38 -6.49 18.65
CA ARG A 468 -23.10 -5.37 19.26
C ARG A 468 -24.62 -5.53 19.21
N THR A 469 -25.15 -6.38 18.33
CA THR A 469 -26.58 -6.52 18.06
C THR A 469 -27.14 -7.86 18.54
N ASP A 470 -26.45 -8.98 18.28
CA ASP A 470 -26.86 -10.34 18.62
C ASP A 470 -25.63 -11.25 18.81
N VAL A 471 -25.31 -11.54 20.07
CA VAL A 471 -24.14 -12.33 20.47
C VAL A 471 -24.26 -13.79 20.03
N ASP A 472 -25.45 -14.38 20.05
CA ASP A 472 -25.65 -15.79 19.72
C ASP A 472 -25.43 -16.02 18.22
N SER A 473 -25.98 -15.13 17.37
CA SER A 473 -25.69 -15.14 15.93
C SER A 473 -24.21 -14.87 15.64
N SER A 474 -23.57 -13.98 16.41
CA SER A 474 -22.12 -13.74 16.27
C SER A 474 -21.30 -15.00 16.54
N LEU A 475 -21.60 -15.76 17.60
CA LEU A 475 -20.93 -17.02 17.92
C LEU A 475 -21.15 -18.07 16.81
N SER A 476 -22.35 -18.13 16.24
CA SER A 476 -22.64 -19.00 15.09
C SER A 476 -21.82 -18.61 13.84
N VAL A 477 -21.66 -17.31 13.55
CA VAL A 477 -20.83 -16.85 12.43
C VAL A 477 -19.35 -17.12 12.68
N LEU A 478 -18.86 -16.99 13.92
CA LEU A 478 -17.47 -17.35 14.28
C LEU A 478 -17.18 -18.83 14.01
N SER A 479 -18.14 -19.74 14.22
CA SER A 479 -17.95 -21.14 13.86
C SER A 479 -17.76 -21.32 12.34
N GLN A 480 -18.45 -20.52 11.52
CA GLN A 480 -18.29 -20.52 10.06
C GLN A 480 -16.94 -19.93 9.62
N VAL A 481 -16.39 -18.96 10.37
CA VAL A 481 -15.02 -18.47 10.15
C VAL A 481 -14.01 -19.60 10.31
N VAL A 482 -14.14 -20.42 11.36
CA VAL A 482 -13.27 -21.58 11.60
C VAL A 482 -13.36 -22.57 10.43
N THR A 483 -14.57 -22.86 9.94
CA THR A 483 -14.76 -23.69 8.75
C THR A 483 -14.08 -23.10 7.51
N ALA A 484 -14.25 -21.80 7.25
CA ALA A 484 -13.61 -21.14 6.11
C ALA A 484 -12.07 -21.15 6.22
N CYS A 485 -11.51 -20.96 7.42
CA CYS A 485 -10.05 -21.08 7.66
C CYS A 485 -9.53 -22.49 7.38
N ASN A 486 -10.30 -23.53 7.73
CA ASN A 486 -9.96 -24.91 7.40
C ASN A 486 -10.04 -25.17 5.90
N ASP A 487 -11.03 -24.59 5.20
CA ASP A 487 -11.14 -24.70 3.73
C ASP A 487 -9.94 -24.09 3.00
N VAL A 488 -9.49 -22.89 3.44
CA VAL A 488 -8.26 -22.24 2.92
C VAL A 488 -7.05 -23.17 3.04
N ARG A 489 -6.95 -23.92 4.14
CA ARG A 489 -5.84 -24.84 4.41
C ARG A 489 -5.87 -26.09 3.53
N VAL A 490 -7.05 -26.59 3.17
CA VAL A 490 -7.23 -27.84 2.43
C VAL A 490 -7.21 -27.62 0.92
N ASN A 491 -7.75 -26.49 0.42
CA ASN A 491 -7.77 -26.12 -0.99
C ASN A 491 -7.45 -24.62 -1.15
N PRO A 492 -6.18 -24.21 -1.00
CA PRO A 492 -5.80 -22.82 -1.27
C PRO A 492 -5.99 -22.52 -2.77
N ALA A 493 -6.75 -21.47 -3.10
CA ALA A 493 -6.83 -21.03 -4.48
C ALA A 493 -5.49 -20.40 -4.88
N ALA A 494 -4.86 -20.90 -5.94
CA ALA A 494 -3.66 -20.29 -6.50
C ALA A 494 -3.99 -18.85 -6.97
N GLY A 495 -3.53 -17.86 -6.21
CA GLY A 495 -3.41 -16.45 -6.61
C GLY A 495 -4.71 -15.65 -6.72
N SER A 496 -5.02 -14.83 -5.70
CA SER A 496 -5.87 -13.64 -5.87
C SER A 496 -5.61 -12.54 -4.82
N SER A 497 -4.40 -11.98 -4.83
CA SER A 497 -4.33 -10.52 -4.75
C SER A 497 -4.93 -10.01 -6.07
N ILE A 498 -6.13 -9.42 -5.99
CA ILE A 498 -6.73 -8.51 -6.99
C ILE A 498 -6.26 -8.78 -8.44
N ARG A 499 -6.88 -9.73 -9.14
CA ARG A 499 -6.87 -9.74 -10.61
C ARG A 499 -8.03 -8.86 -11.08
N PRO A 500 -7.81 -7.80 -11.89
CA PRO A 500 -8.88 -7.16 -12.62
C PRO A 500 -9.43 -8.14 -13.66
N ALA A 501 -10.75 -8.27 -13.72
CA ALA A 501 -11.43 -9.09 -14.69
C ALA A 501 -11.48 -8.40 -16.06
N CYS A 502 -10.69 -8.88 -17.02
CA CYS A 502 -10.88 -8.78 -18.48
C CYS A 502 -10.22 -10.04 -19.10
N GLY A 503 -10.97 -11.05 -19.56
CA GLY A 503 -11.31 -11.33 -20.98
C GLY A 503 -10.08 -11.83 -21.76
N ALA A 504 -9.92 -13.08 -22.19
CA ALA A 504 -10.80 -13.86 -23.06
C ALA A 504 -10.56 -15.39 -22.94
N ARG A 505 -11.62 -16.18 -23.11
CA ARG A 505 -11.53 -17.61 -23.46
C ARG A 505 -11.42 -17.75 -24.98
N PRO A 506 -10.69 -18.76 -25.47
CA PRO A 506 -11.17 -19.56 -26.59
C PRO A 506 -11.56 -20.95 -26.08
N THR A 507 -12.81 -21.32 -26.30
CA THR A 507 -13.35 -22.68 -26.13
C THR A 507 -12.86 -23.64 -27.23
N PRO A 508 -13.07 -24.96 -27.06
CA PRO A 508 -12.19 -26.01 -27.56
C PRO A 508 -12.66 -26.62 -28.89
N THR A 509 -11.69 -27.01 -29.71
CA THR A 509 -11.67 -28.09 -30.73
C THR A 509 -10.30 -27.93 -31.40
N THR A 510 -9.38 -28.90 -31.46
CA THR A 510 -9.46 -30.10 -32.31
C THR A 510 -8.32 -31.07 -31.92
N VAL A 511 -8.61 -32.36 -32.06
CA VAL A 511 -7.77 -33.55 -31.82
C VAL A 511 -6.68 -33.72 -32.90
N CYS A 512 -5.73 -34.62 -32.62
CA CYS A 512 -4.65 -35.20 -33.46
C CYS A 512 -3.33 -34.44 -33.33
N SER A 513 -2.24 -35.01 -32.82
CA SER A 513 -1.76 -36.42 -32.84
C SER A 513 -0.97 -36.78 -31.59
#